data_AF-A0A9E4HCT7-F1
#
_entry.id   AF-A0A9E4HCT7-F1
#
_cell.length_a   1.000
_cell.length_b   1.000
_cell.length_c   1.000
_cell.angle_alpha   90.00
_cell.angle_beta   90.00
_cell.angle_gamma   90.00
#
_symmetry.space_group_name_H-M   'P 1'
#
loop_
_entity.id
_entity.type
_entity.pdbx_description
1 polymer ?
#
loop_
_entity_poly.entity_id
_entity_poly.type
_entity_poly.pdbx_seq_one_letter_code
_entity_poly.pdbx_strand_id
1 'polypeptide(L)'
;MATITKDTTDRVAALIGDTLNGWFQPHLHFDPIVVRQRYDDWYGEDYLEAWIVWEGDYAYMDHYRTGGLPLDIEPELDELGVNLSIHQHYVAKWDWELNKERLLR
;
A
#
# COMPACT_ATOMS: atom_id res chain seq x y z
N MET A 1 4.63 11.34 -19.24
CA MET A 1 4.03 10.71 -18.05
C MET A 1 3.81 11.79 -17.00
N ALA A 2 2.66 11.80 -16.33
CA ALA A 2 2.43 12.71 -15.23
C ALA A 2 3.21 12.19 -14.02
N THR A 3 4.07 13.03 -13.45
CA THR A 3 4.78 12.69 -12.21
C THR A 3 3.78 12.72 -11.06
N ILE A 4 3.66 11.61 -10.33
CA ILE A 4 2.84 11.54 -9.11
C ILE A 4 3.54 12.39 -8.04
N THR A 5 2.79 13.31 -7.44
CA THR A 5 3.34 14.20 -6.40
C THR A 5 3.39 13.50 -5.04
N LYS A 6 4.19 14.02 -4.11
CA LYS A 6 4.21 13.54 -2.72
C LYS A 6 2.83 13.63 -2.07
N ASP A 7 2.09 14.72 -2.33
CA ASP A 7 0.72 14.89 -1.82
C ASP A 7 -0.19 13.76 -2.32
N THR A 8 -0.10 13.42 -3.60
CA THR A 8 -0.84 12.29 -4.19
C THR A 8 -0.46 10.97 -3.50
N THR A 9 0.83 10.67 -3.32
CA THR A 9 1.24 9.43 -2.63
C THR A 9 0.82 9.38 -1.17
N ASP A 10 0.84 10.52 -0.46
CA ASP A 10 0.38 10.61 0.93
C ASP A 10 -1.14 10.34 1.01
N ARG A 11 -1.93 10.86 0.07
CA ARG A 11 -3.37 10.60 -0.01
C ARG A 11 -3.68 9.13 -0.32
N VAL A 12 -2.92 8.50 -1.22
CA VAL A 12 -3.05 7.07 -1.51
C VAL A 12 -2.67 6.23 -0.28
N ALA A 13 -1.62 6.60 0.45
CA ALA A 13 -1.24 5.92 1.69
C ALA A 13 -2.34 5.99 2.76
N ALA A 14 -2.97 7.17 2.93
CA ALA A 14 -4.09 7.35 3.84
C ALA A 14 -5.30 6.49 3.43
N LEU A 15 -5.65 6.49 2.14
CA LEU A 15 -6.74 5.67 1.59
C LEU A 15 -6.52 4.18 1.84
N ILE A 16 -5.32 3.67 1.57
CA ILE A 16 -4.96 2.27 1.87
C ILE A 16 -5.13 1.99 3.37
N GLY A 17 -4.67 2.91 4.22
CA GLY A 17 -4.76 2.78 5.67
C GLY A 17 -6.19 2.72 6.18
N ASP A 18 -7.03 3.64 5.73
CA ASP A 18 -8.45 3.71 6.11
C ASP A 18 -9.19 2.44 5.67
N THR A 19 -8.95 1.99 4.44
CA THR A 19 -9.56 0.76 3.90
C THR A 19 -9.15 -0.48 4.69
N LEU A 20 -7.86 -0.70 4.90
CA LEU A 20 -7.36 -1.88 5.60
C LEU A 20 -7.73 -1.88 7.09
N ASN A 21 -7.59 -0.74 7.78
CA ASN A 21 -7.99 -0.65 9.18
C ASN A 21 -9.51 -0.83 9.32
N GLY A 22 -10.32 -0.35 8.37
CA GLY A 22 -11.76 -0.59 8.35
C GLY A 22 -12.15 -2.07 8.23
N TRP A 23 -11.34 -2.88 7.55
CA TRP A 23 -11.61 -4.31 7.37
C TRP A 23 -11.19 -5.17 8.55
N PHE A 24 -10.06 -4.85 9.16
CA PHE A 24 -9.36 -5.78 10.03
C PHE A 24 -9.28 -5.33 11.50
N GLN A 25 -9.65 -4.07 11.82
CA GLN A 25 -9.79 -3.70 13.22
C GLN A 25 -10.92 -4.50 13.89
N PRO A 26 -10.77 -4.86 15.18
CA PRO A 26 -9.67 -4.49 16.07
C PRO A 26 -8.45 -5.44 16.05
N HIS A 27 -8.44 -6.45 15.17
CA HIS A 27 -7.46 -7.54 15.22
C HIS A 27 -6.09 -7.20 14.62
N LEU A 28 -6.10 -6.38 13.58
CA LEU A 28 -4.88 -5.87 12.94
C LEU A 28 -4.93 -4.35 12.85
N HIS A 29 -3.76 -3.75 12.97
CA HIS A 29 -3.54 -2.34 12.72
C HIS A 29 -2.51 -2.19 11.59
N PHE A 30 -2.81 -1.30 10.64
CA PHE A 30 -1.97 -1.05 9.47
C PHE A 30 -1.41 0.37 9.54
N ASP A 31 -0.15 0.49 9.97
CA ASP A 31 0.63 1.73 10.03
C ASP A 31 2.12 1.40 10.31
N PRO A 32 3.09 2.07 9.64
CA PRO A 32 2.93 3.04 8.55
C PRO A 32 2.60 2.40 7.19
N ILE A 33 2.10 3.23 6.27
CA ILE A 33 1.99 2.90 4.84
C ILE A 33 2.85 3.88 4.03
N VAL A 34 3.74 3.35 3.20
CA VAL A 34 4.64 4.14 2.36
C VAL A 34 4.35 3.84 0.90
N VAL A 35 3.94 4.87 0.16
CA VAL A 35 3.65 4.77 -1.28
C VAL A 35 4.66 5.56 -2.08
N ARG A 36 5.19 4.98 -3.15
CA ARG A 36 6.07 5.67 -4.10
C ARG A 36 5.83 5.21 -5.53
N GLN A 37 5.99 6.13 -6.49
CA GLN A 37 6.02 5.78 -7.91
C GLN A 37 7.33 5.05 -8.24
N ARG A 38 7.23 3.92 -8.94
CA ARG A 38 8.35 3.13 -9.44
C ARG A 38 8.10 2.80 -10.91
N TYR A 39 9.17 2.52 -11.62
CA TYR A 39 9.13 2.03 -12.99
C TYR A 39 9.51 0.55 -12.99
N ASP A 40 8.73 -0.27 -13.67
CA ASP A 40 9.02 -1.67 -13.90
C ASP A 40 9.74 -1.84 -15.24
N ASP A 41 11.04 -2.17 -15.21
CA ASP A 41 11.84 -2.37 -16.41
C ASP A 41 11.40 -3.59 -17.24
N TRP A 42 10.73 -4.57 -16.63
CA TRP A 42 10.29 -5.80 -17.29
C TRP A 42 9.02 -5.57 -18.10
N TYR A 43 8.04 -4.86 -17.53
CA TYR A 43 6.78 -4.55 -18.18
C TYR A 43 6.79 -3.20 -18.91
N GLY A 44 7.78 -2.36 -18.61
CA GLY A 44 7.96 -1.05 -19.25
C GLY A 44 6.96 0.00 -18.80
N GLU A 45 6.40 -0.13 -17.60
CA GLU A 45 5.29 0.69 -17.09
C GLU A 45 5.56 1.26 -15.68
N ASP A 46 4.95 2.41 -15.38
CA ASP A 46 4.94 2.96 -14.04
C ASP A 46 3.91 2.23 -13.16
N TYR A 47 4.21 2.12 -11.88
CA TYR A 47 3.29 1.62 -10.87
C TYR A 47 3.50 2.36 -9.54
N LEU A 48 2.56 2.20 -8.63
CA LEU A 48 2.70 2.61 -7.23
C LEU A 48 3.14 1.42 -6.40
N GLU A 49 4.34 1.50 -5.83
CA GLU A 49 4.81 0.56 -4.83
C GLU A 49 4.29 1.00 -3.46
N ALA A 50 3.56 0.12 -2.78
CA ALA A 50 3.00 0.37 -1.45
C ALA A 50 3.58 -0.62 -0.44
N TRP A 51 4.39 -0.13 0.50
CA TRP A 51 4.83 -0.87 1.69
C TRP A 51 3.81 -0.67 2.80
N ILE A 52 3.17 -1.75 3.22
CA ILE A 52 2.04 -1.77 4.15
C ILE A 52 2.49 -2.51 5.41
N VAL A 53 2.74 -1.76 6.48
CA VAL A 53 3.18 -2.33 7.75
C VAL A 53 1.97 -2.72 8.58
N TRP A 54 1.99 -3.92 9.15
CA TRP A 54 0.91 -4.41 10.01
C TRP A 54 1.43 -4.91 11.36
N GLU A 55 0.59 -4.77 12.38
CA GLU A 55 0.76 -5.39 13.70
C GLU A 55 -0.56 -5.99 14.20
N GLY A 56 -0.48 -7.03 15.04
CA GLY A 56 -1.65 -7.73 15.59
C GLY A 56 -1.59 -9.24 15.39
N ASP A 57 -2.75 -9.89 15.41
CA ASP A 57 -2.86 -11.35 15.26
C ASP A 57 -2.98 -11.77 13.79
N TYR A 58 -1.90 -12.34 13.26
CA TYR A 58 -1.82 -12.80 11.87
C TYR A 58 -2.90 -13.81 11.48
N ALA A 59 -3.51 -14.53 12.43
CA ALA A 59 -4.61 -15.44 12.12
C ALA A 59 -5.83 -14.75 11.48
N TYR A 60 -5.96 -13.44 11.66
CA TYR A 60 -7.02 -12.61 11.07
C TYR A 60 -6.65 -12.00 9.71
N MET A 61 -5.41 -12.22 9.23
CA MET A 61 -4.99 -11.73 7.92
C MET A 61 -5.67 -12.55 6.82
N ASP A 62 -6.64 -11.95 6.14
CA ASP A 62 -7.33 -12.56 4.99
C ASP A 62 -6.60 -12.22 3.68
N HIS A 63 -5.93 -13.21 3.10
CA HIS A 63 -5.16 -13.06 1.87
C HIS A 63 -6.00 -12.63 0.67
N TYR A 64 -7.27 -13.04 0.60
CA TYR A 64 -8.16 -12.64 -0.50
C TYR A 64 -8.52 -11.17 -0.40
N ARG A 65 -8.82 -10.68 0.82
CA ARG A 65 -9.04 -9.25 1.09
C ARG A 65 -7.79 -8.43 0.79
N THR A 66 -6.62 -8.83 1.30
CA THR A 66 -5.38 -8.09 1.04
C THR A 66 -5.02 -8.07 -0.45
N GLY A 67 -5.30 -9.15 -1.19
CA GLY A 67 -5.10 -9.19 -2.64
C GLY A 67 -6.10 -8.32 -3.41
N GLY A 68 -7.32 -8.17 -2.89
CA GLY A 68 -8.40 -7.37 -3.47
C GLY A 68 -8.25 -5.86 -3.27
N LEU A 69 -7.38 -5.41 -2.36
CA LEU A 69 -7.17 -4.00 -2.05
C LEU A 69 -7.13 -3.06 -3.27
N PRO A 70 -6.39 -3.34 -4.37
CA PRO A 70 -6.29 -2.40 -5.49
C PRO A 70 -7.63 -2.16 -6.18
N LEU A 71 -8.49 -3.18 -6.24
CA LEU A 71 -9.83 -3.08 -6.82
C LEU A 71 -10.77 -2.30 -5.89
N ASP A 72 -10.63 -2.51 -4.58
CA ASP A 72 -11.48 -1.84 -3.59
C ASP A 72 -11.21 -0.34 -3.50
N ILE A 73 -9.99 0.11 -3.83
CA ILE A 73 -9.61 1.54 -3.81
C ILE A 73 -9.52 2.17 -5.21
N GLU A 74 -9.71 1.38 -6.28
CA GLU A 74 -9.64 1.85 -7.67
C GLU A 74 -10.56 3.06 -7.95
N PRO A 75 -11.83 3.10 -7.47
CA PRO A 75 -12.69 4.26 -7.70
C PRO A 75 -12.11 5.56 -7.14
N GLU A 76 -11.58 5.52 -5.92
CA GLU A 76 -10.97 6.68 -5.27
C GLU A 76 -9.64 7.07 -5.94
N LEU A 77 -8.87 6.11 -6.48
CA LEU A 77 -7.68 6.41 -7.27
C LEU A 77 -8.04 7.15 -8.57
N ASP A 78 -9.11 6.73 -9.25
CA ASP A 78 -9.61 7.37 -10.46
C ASP A 78 -10.01 8.83 -10.18
N GLU A 79 -10.67 9.09 -9.04
CA GLU A 79 -11.01 10.46 -8.60
C GLU A 79 -9.77 11.33 -8.31
N LEU A 80 -8.68 10.71 -7.88
CA LEU A 80 -7.38 11.36 -7.69
C LEU A 80 -6.61 11.56 -9.01
N GLY A 81 -7.11 11.03 -10.12
CA GLY A 81 -6.41 11.01 -11.41
C GLY A 81 -5.21 10.08 -11.44
N VAL A 82 -5.18 9.08 -10.55
CA VAL A 82 -4.12 8.07 -10.46
C VAL A 82 -4.51 6.85 -11.27
N ASN A 83 -3.93 6.72 -12.46
CA ASN A 83 -4.13 5.57 -13.34
C ASN A 83 -2.86 4.70 -13.37
N LEU A 84 -2.49 4.17 -12.20
CA LEU A 84 -1.32 3.30 -12.03
C LEU A 84 -1.73 2.08 -11.20
N SER A 85 -1.18 0.91 -11.54
CA SER A 85 -1.34 -0.29 -10.72
C SER A 85 -0.67 -0.12 -9.35
N ILE A 86 -1.20 -0.78 -8.33
CA ILE A 86 -0.59 -0.79 -6.99
C ILE A 86 0.03 -2.15 -6.71
N HIS A 87 1.34 -2.16 -6.46
CA HIS A 87 2.09 -3.32 -6.02
C HIS A 87 2.27 -3.26 -4.51
N GLN A 88 1.68 -4.24 -3.82
CA GLN A 88 1.57 -4.24 -2.37
C GLN A 88 2.63 -5.13 -1.73
N HIS A 89 3.27 -4.62 -0.68
CA HIS A 89 4.22 -5.34 0.14
C HIS A 89 3.77 -5.30 1.60
N TYR A 90 3.20 -6.39 2.11
CA TYR A 90 2.80 -6.50 3.51
C TYR A 90 3.98 -6.94 4.38
N VAL A 91 4.31 -6.13 5.38
CA VAL A 91 5.47 -6.37 6.26
C VAL A 91 5.03 -6.29 7.72
N ALA A 92 5.40 -7.29 8.52
CA ALA A 92 5.14 -7.23 9.95
C ALA A 92 5.95 -6.11 10.60
N LYS A 93 5.38 -5.39 11.57
CA LYS A 93 6.01 -4.22 12.21
C LYS A 93 7.41 -4.48 12.76
N TRP A 94 7.61 -5.65 13.38
CA TRP A 94 8.95 -6.02 13.90
C TRP A 94 10.00 -6.14 12.77
N ASP A 95 9.62 -6.63 11.59
CA ASP A 95 10.54 -6.75 10.45
C ASP A 95 10.80 -5.37 9.83
N TRP A 96 9.76 -4.53 9.75
CA TRP A 96 9.90 -3.14 9.33
C TRP A 96 10.89 -2.37 10.19
N GLU A 97 10.76 -2.45 11.52
CA GLU A 97 11.66 -1.75 12.45
C GLU A 97 13.13 -2.16 12.28
N LEU A 98 13.38 -3.43 11.95
CA LEU A 98 14.72 -3.96 11.73
C LEU A 98 15.27 -3.67 10.33
N ASN A 99 14.41 -3.63 9.31
CA ASN A 99 14.83 -3.69 7.90
C ASN A 99 14.37 -2.51 7.03
N LYS A 100 13.65 -1.51 7.54
CA LYS A 100 13.06 -0.42 6.73
C LYS A 100 14.02 0.21 5.73
N GLU A 101 15.27 0.47 6.12
CA GLU A 101 16.26 1.09 5.24
C GLU A 101 16.67 0.21 4.06
N ARG A 102 16.60 -1.11 4.22
CA ARG A 102 16.85 -2.08 3.17
C ARG A 102 15.62 -2.24 2.27
N LEU A 103 14.44 -2.28 2.88
CA LEU A 103 13.15 -2.42 2.17
C LEU A 103 12.85 -1.21 1.27
N LEU A 104 13.20 0.00 1.72
CA LEU A 104 12.95 1.25 1.00
C LEU A 104 14.04 1.68 0.03
N ARG A 105 15.07 0.86 -0.21
CA ARG A 105 16.05 1.12 -1.30
C ARG A 105 15.41 0.88 -2.67
#